data_AF-B7G0P4-F1
#
_entry.id   AF-B7G0P4-F1
#
_cell.length_a   1.000
_cell.length_b   1.000
_cell.length_c   1.000
_cell.angle_alpha   90.00
_cell.angle_beta   90.00
_cell.angle_gamma   90.00
#
_symmetry.space_group_name_H-M   'P 1'
#
loop_
_entity.id
_entity.type
_entity.pdbx_description
1 polymer ?
#
loop_
_entity_poly.entity_id
_entity_poly.type
_entity_poly.pdbx_seq_one_letter_code
_entity_poly.pdbx_strand_id
1 'polypeptide(L)'
;QFPGAPIQVGRQRLADGGPLHALVINNKVSNVCAGGDGVGNAELVCNAVAQELDLPNGASSVLPSSTGVIGWRLPAQELATDVVPKAAKALQMESALAAAKAICTTDRWPKVRSQTLSNGARVVGIAKGAGMIEPNMATMLSYIMTDAIIPKATLQTMLTEAVNGSYNSISVDGDESTSDTVALVASNVVSNTDEAEFRDSLRVVCQGLAQDIVRNGEGTGHVLRVHVLKFPGTDAEARRLGRHVVNSPLFKCAVSGNDPNTGRLAAAIGSFMGKFKNDENI
;
A
#
# COMPACT_ATOMS: atom_id res chain seq x y z
N GLN A 1 6.11 12.18 -13.59
CA GLN A 1 5.94 11.09 -12.61
C GLN A 1 7.29 10.38 -12.48
N PHE A 2 7.70 9.99 -11.27
CA PHE A 2 9.01 9.37 -11.02
C PHE A 2 8.87 7.95 -10.43
N PRO A 3 8.21 6.99 -11.10
CA PRO A 3 8.04 5.66 -10.53
C PRO A 3 9.40 4.97 -10.31
N GLY A 4 9.59 4.38 -9.14
CA GLY A 4 10.77 3.58 -8.82
C GLY A 4 10.95 2.41 -9.78
N ALA A 5 12.19 1.96 -9.93
CA ALA A 5 12.49 0.81 -10.79
C ALA A 5 11.66 -0.46 -10.45
N PRO A 6 11.40 -0.81 -9.17
CA PRO A 6 10.55 -1.96 -8.83
C PRO A 6 9.11 -1.83 -9.36
N ILE A 7 8.57 -0.61 -9.44
CA ILE A 7 7.23 -0.38 -9.99
C ILE A 7 7.20 -0.67 -11.48
N GLN A 8 8.25 -0.30 -12.21
CA GLN A 8 8.36 -0.59 -13.64
C GLN A 8 8.42 -2.11 -13.88
N VAL A 9 9.27 -2.81 -13.11
CA VAL A 9 9.37 -4.28 -13.15
C VAL A 9 8.03 -4.95 -12.80
N GLY A 10 7.38 -4.53 -11.71
CA GLY A 10 6.11 -5.09 -11.28
C GLY A 10 4.99 -4.89 -12.30
N ARG A 11 4.89 -3.70 -12.91
CA ARG A 11 3.89 -3.42 -13.96
C ARG A 11 4.10 -4.31 -15.18
N GLN A 12 5.34 -4.51 -15.62
CA GLN A 12 5.64 -5.39 -16.74
C GLN A 12 5.21 -6.83 -16.43
N ARG A 13 5.60 -7.38 -15.27
CA ARG A 13 5.24 -8.76 -14.88
C ARG A 13 3.73 -8.97 -14.77
N LEU A 14 3.00 -7.99 -14.26
CA LEU A 14 1.54 -8.05 -14.19
C LEU A 14 0.90 -7.99 -15.58
N ALA A 15 1.46 -7.22 -16.52
CA ALA A 15 1.01 -7.12 -17.90
C ALA A 15 1.26 -8.41 -18.70
N ASP A 16 2.39 -9.08 -18.45
CA ASP A 16 2.73 -10.37 -19.08
C ASP A 16 1.77 -11.50 -18.64
N GLY A 17 1.05 -11.30 -17.53
CA GLY A 17 -0.07 -12.14 -17.12
C GLY A 17 0.29 -13.42 -16.38
N GLY A 18 1.58 -13.72 -16.21
CA GLY A 18 2.07 -14.90 -15.48
C GLY A 18 1.69 -14.92 -13.99
N PRO A 19 1.77 -16.09 -13.33
CA PRO A 19 1.52 -16.19 -11.90
C PRO A 19 2.69 -15.60 -11.10
N LEU A 20 2.34 -14.92 -10.01
CA LEU A 20 3.31 -14.50 -8.99
C LEU A 20 3.43 -15.59 -7.92
N HIS A 21 4.65 -15.95 -7.56
CA HIS A 21 4.96 -16.96 -6.54
C HIS A 21 5.68 -16.38 -5.33
N ALA A 22 6.32 -15.21 -5.46
CA ALA A 22 7.02 -14.58 -4.35
C ALA A 22 6.90 -13.05 -4.38
N LEU A 23 6.98 -12.45 -3.21
CA LEU A 23 7.16 -11.01 -3.02
C LEU A 23 8.56 -10.79 -2.45
N VAL A 24 9.32 -9.85 -3.03
CA VAL A 24 10.61 -9.44 -2.47
C VAL A 24 10.59 -7.96 -2.15
N ILE A 25 10.84 -7.62 -0.90
CA ILE A 25 10.65 -6.27 -0.39
C ILE A 25 11.91 -5.86 0.36
N ASN A 26 12.58 -4.83 -0.13
CA ASN A 26 13.68 -4.20 0.60
C ASN A 26 13.23 -2.85 1.20
N ASN A 27 13.80 -2.49 2.34
CA ASN A 27 13.60 -1.19 2.96
C ASN A 27 14.88 -0.34 2.92
N LYS A 28 14.82 0.86 3.52
CA LYS A 28 15.88 1.89 3.61
C LYS A 28 16.35 2.52 2.30
N VAL A 29 16.25 1.84 1.16
CA VAL A 29 16.55 2.38 -0.17
C VAL A 29 15.37 2.11 -1.10
N SER A 30 14.75 3.16 -1.65
CA SER A 30 13.55 3.03 -2.49
C SER A 30 13.84 2.57 -3.92
N ASN A 31 15.11 2.53 -4.33
CA ASN A 31 15.52 2.24 -5.70
C ASN A 31 14.79 3.14 -6.73
N VAL A 32 14.61 4.40 -6.34
CA VAL A 32 14.03 5.48 -7.15
C VAL A 32 15.16 6.45 -7.44
N CYS A 33 15.30 6.89 -8.70
CA CYS A 33 16.37 7.79 -9.13
C CYS A 33 17.77 7.31 -8.70
N ALA A 34 18.01 6.00 -8.67
CA ALA A 34 19.14 5.35 -7.97
C ALA A 34 20.55 5.69 -8.50
N GLY A 35 20.70 6.54 -9.51
CA GLY A 35 22.00 6.89 -10.09
C GLY A 35 22.74 5.67 -10.64
N GLY A 36 22.11 4.91 -11.54
CA GLY A 36 22.59 3.65 -12.12
C GLY A 36 21.44 2.83 -12.72
N ASP A 37 21.67 1.53 -12.96
CA ASP A 37 20.64 0.63 -13.46
C ASP A 37 19.74 0.08 -12.33
N GLY A 38 18.74 0.86 -11.94
CA GLY A 38 17.78 0.46 -10.90
C GLY A 38 16.95 -0.77 -11.28
N VAL A 39 16.64 -0.97 -12.57
CA VAL A 39 15.85 -2.11 -13.05
C VAL A 39 16.70 -3.38 -12.99
N GLY A 40 17.92 -3.35 -13.53
CA GLY A 40 18.87 -4.45 -13.43
C GLY A 40 19.16 -4.85 -11.99
N ASN A 41 19.28 -3.88 -11.08
CA ASN A 41 19.43 -4.13 -9.64
C ASN A 41 18.22 -4.85 -9.02
N ALA A 42 16.99 -4.46 -9.39
CA ALA A 42 15.78 -5.13 -8.92
C ALA A 42 15.67 -6.56 -9.49
N GLU A 43 15.99 -6.72 -10.78
CA GLU A 43 16.02 -8.02 -11.46
C GLU A 43 17.07 -8.96 -10.86
N LEU A 44 18.25 -8.46 -10.53
CA LEU A 44 19.31 -9.24 -9.89
C LEU A 44 18.85 -9.84 -8.56
N VAL A 45 18.16 -9.05 -7.73
CA VAL A 45 17.59 -9.54 -6.46
C VAL A 45 16.45 -10.54 -6.73
N CYS A 46 15.59 -10.29 -7.72
CA CYS A 46 14.52 -11.22 -8.09
C CYS A 46 15.05 -12.57 -8.59
N ASN A 47 16.14 -12.55 -9.38
CA ASN A 47 16.80 -13.75 -9.88
C ASN A 47 17.33 -14.60 -8.72
N ALA A 48 17.98 -13.98 -7.74
CA ALA A 48 18.45 -14.67 -6.55
C ALA A 48 17.29 -15.31 -5.77
N VAL A 49 16.17 -14.58 -5.59
CA VAL A 49 14.98 -15.12 -4.90
C VAL A 49 14.41 -16.33 -5.66
N ALA A 50 14.30 -16.23 -6.98
CA ALA A 50 13.77 -17.30 -7.79
C ALA A 50 14.66 -18.56 -7.76
N GLN A 51 15.98 -18.39 -7.74
CA GLN A 51 16.93 -19.49 -7.62
C GLN A 51 16.88 -20.15 -6.23
N GLU A 52 16.90 -19.37 -5.16
CA GLU A 52 16.87 -19.89 -3.78
C GLU A 52 15.56 -20.61 -3.44
N LEU A 53 14.46 -20.24 -4.10
CA LEU A 53 13.14 -20.84 -3.89
C LEU A 53 12.73 -21.84 -4.98
N ASP A 54 13.62 -22.14 -5.93
CA ASP A 54 13.37 -23.05 -7.06
C ASP A 54 12.05 -22.73 -7.80
N LEU A 55 11.84 -21.43 -8.12
CA LEU A 55 10.60 -20.98 -8.72
C LEU A 55 10.54 -21.34 -10.20
N PRO A 56 9.49 -22.03 -10.68
CA PRO A 56 9.45 -22.61 -12.03
C PRO A 56 9.47 -21.59 -13.17
N ASN A 57 9.08 -20.35 -12.90
CA ASN A 57 9.03 -19.25 -13.88
C ASN A 57 10.17 -18.24 -13.67
N GLY A 58 11.16 -18.58 -12.84
CA GLY A 58 12.29 -17.71 -12.55
C GLY A 58 11.86 -16.36 -11.96
N ALA A 59 12.68 -15.33 -12.17
CA ALA A 59 12.44 -13.99 -11.66
C ALA A 59 11.11 -13.37 -12.11
N SER A 60 10.56 -13.77 -13.25
CA SER A 60 9.29 -13.24 -13.77
C SER A 60 8.09 -13.49 -12.84
N SER A 61 8.20 -14.49 -11.94
CA SER A 61 7.18 -14.80 -10.92
C SER A 61 7.42 -14.15 -9.56
N VAL A 62 8.48 -13.36 -9.40
CA VAL A 62 8.72 -12.58 -8.19
C VAL A 62 8.06 -11.21 -8.36
N LEU A 63 7.60 -10.52 -7.33
CA LEU A 63 7.19 -9.11 -7.42
C LEU A 63 8.10 -8.27 -6.52
N PRO A 64 8.91 -7.35 -7.08
CA PRO A 64 9.80 -6.53 -6.28
C PRO A 64 9.10 -5.30 -5.75
N SER A 65 9.52 -4.86 -4.57
CA SER A 65 9.17 -3.56 -4.01
C SER A 65 10.33 -3.01 -3.19
N SER A 66 10.48 -1.70 -3.20
CA SER A 66 11.56 -1.01 -2.47
C SER A 66 11.01 0.25 -1.81
N THR A 67 11.38 0.49 -0.56
CA THR A 67 10.98 1.69 0.17
C THR A 67 12.15 2.28 0.95
N GLY A 68 12.15 3.60 1.16
CA GLY A 68 13.22 4.32 1.87
C GLY A 68 13.77 5.49 1.05
N VAL A 69 15.07 5.75 1.19
CA VAL A 69 15.71 6.95 0.63
C VAL A 69 15.74 6.89 -0.91
N ILE A 70 15.32 8.00 -1.53
CA ILE A 70 15.38 8.24 -2.99
C ILE A 70 16.79 8.72 -3.37
N GLY A 71 17.26 8.35 -4.56
CA GLY A 71 18.55 8.81 -5.10
C GLY A 71 19.74 7.93 -4.71
N TRP A 72 19.54 6.95 -3.82
CA TRP A 72 20.58 6.05 -3.35
C TRP A 72 20.64 4.78 -4.20
N ARG A 73 21.85 4.25 -4.38
CA ARG A 73 22.07 2.97 -5.05
C ARG A 73 21.61 1.82 -4.16
N LEU A 74 20.85 0.89 -4.74
CA LEU A 74 20.51 -0.36 -4.08
C LEU A 74 21.78 -1.23 -3.99
N PRO A 75 22.16 -1.76 -2.81
CA PRO A 75 23.25 -2.73 -2.68
C PRO A 75 22.78 -4.11 -3.17
N ALA A 76 22.48 -4.20 -4.46
CA ALA A 76 21.77 -5.33 -5.05
C ALA A 76 22.60 -6.62 -4.98
N GLN A 77 23.91 -6.52 -5.16
CA GLN A 77 24.82 -7.67 -5.11
C GLN A 77 24.82 -8.29 -3.72
N GLU A 78 24.99 -7.49 -2.66
CA GLU A 78 24.97 -7.95 -1.28
C GLU A 78 23.58 -8.50 -0.90
N LEU A 79 22.51 -7.87 -1.38
CA LEU A 79 21.15 -8.39 -1.19
C LEU A 79 21.02 -9.79 -1.80
N ALA A 80 21.45 -9.97 -3.05
CA ALA A 80 21.33 -11.24 -3.75
C ALA A 80 22.20 -12.35 -3.16
N THR A 81 23.46 -12.08 -2.83
CA THR A 81 24.40 -13.14 -2.40
C THR A 81 24.31 -13.44 -0.91
N ASP A 82 24.03 -12.44 -0.06
CA ASP A 82 24.21 -12.59 1.38
C ASP A 82 22.90 -12.54 2.15
N VAL A 83 21.90 -11.81 1.65
CA VAL A 83 20.64 -11.57 2.36
C VAL A 83 19.55 -12.52 1.89
N VAL A 84 19.37 -12.67 0.58
CA VAL A 84 18.32 -13.53 0.01
C VAL A 84 18.42 -14.99 0.49
N PRO A 85 19.60 -15.66 0.50
CA PRO A 85 19.69 -17.03 1.02
C PRO A 85 19.32 -17.16 2.50
N LYS A 86 19.60 -16.13 3.31
CA LYS A 86 19.21 -16.10 4.74
C LYS A 86 17.70 -15.89 4.89
N ALA A 87 17.11 -15.03 4.07
CA ALA A 87 15.68 -14.79 4.07
C ALA A 87 14.90 -16.05 3.64
N ALA A 88 15.37 -16.75 2.60
CA ALA A 88 14.79 -18.01 2.14
C ALA A 88 14.78 -19.07 3.25
N LYS A 89 15.89 -19.23 3.98
CA LYS A 89 15.99 -20.16 5.13
C LYS A 89 15.10 -19.79 6.31
N ALA A 90 14.68 -18.52 6.41
CA ALA A 90 13.84 -18.01 7.49
C ALA A 90 12.33 -18.02 7.13
N LEU A 91 11.95 -18.50 5.94
CA LEU A 91 10.56 -18.66 5.56
C LEU A 91 9.82 -19.59 6.52
N GLN A 92 8.56 -19.25 6.76
CA GLN A 92 7.72 -19.87 7.79
C GLN A 92 6.24 -19.66 7.42
N MET A 93 5.33 -20.41 8.04
CA MET A 93 3.89 -20.39 7.70
C MET A 93 2.99 -19.86 8.84
N GLU A 94 3.56 -19.62 10.02
CA GLU A 94 2.82 -19.33 11.24
C GLU A 94 2.40 -17.85 11.37
N SER A 95 3.20 -16.90 10.88
CA SER A 95 3.01 -15.48 11.14
C SER A 95 3.63 -14.55 10.11
N ALA A 96 2.83 -13.60 9.62
CA ALA A 96 3.30 -12.49 8.79
C ALA A 96 4.02 -11.37 9.59
N LEU A 97 4.14 -11.49 10.91
CA LEU A 97 4.70 -10.42 11.77
C LEU A 97 6.18 -10.16 11.47
N ALA A 98 6.97 -11.20 11.15
CA ALA A 98 8.37 -11.02 10.80
C ALA A 98 8.52 -10.18 9.52
N ALA A 99 7.73 -10.48 8.49
CA ALA A 99 7.66 -9.70 7.26
C ALA A 99 7.19 -8.26 7.53
N ALA A 100 6.12 -8.08 8.31
CA ALA A 100 5.61 -6.75 8.65
C ALA A 100 6.64 -5.88 9.40
N LYS A 101 7.45 -6.47 10.28
CA LYS A 101 8.58 -5.77 10.93
C LYS A 101 9.67 -5.41 9.94
N ALA A 102 10.03 -6.33 9.05
CA ALA A 102 11.14 -6.15 8.11
C ALA A 102 10.88 -5.04 7.08
N ILE A 103 9.62 -4.80 6.71
CA ILE A 103 9.27 -3.76 5.72
C ILE A 103 9.20 -2.35 6.32
N CYS A 104 9.12 -2.20 7.64
CA CYS A 104 8.99 -0.90 8.30
C CYS A 104 10.17 0.04 7.98
N THR A 105 9.89 1.35 7.92
CA THR A 105 10.90 2.41 7.82
C THR A 105 10.79 3.38 9.00
N THR A 106 9.90 4.36 8.90
CA THR A 106 9.62 5.38 9.92
C THR A 106 8.39 5.00 10.77
N ASP A 107 7.80 3.85 10.47
CA ASP A 107 6.71 3.25 11.24
C ASP A 107 7.12 3.05 12.71
N ARG A 108 6.24 3.44 13.65
CA ARG A 108 6.42 3.20 15.10
C ARG A 108 6.17 1.74 15.51
N TRP A 109 5.44 0.99 14.69
CA TRP A 109 5.05 -0.40 14.96
C TRP A 109 4.63 -1.14 13.67
N PRO A 110 4.84 -2.48 13.61
CA PRO A 110 4.46 -3.30 12.46
C PRO A 110 2.94 -3.47 12.36
N LYS A 111 2.40 -3.41 11.13
CA LYS A 111 0.96 -3.46 10.88
C LYS A 111 0.56 -4.82 10.28
N VAL A 112 -0.30 -5.56 10.98
CA VAL A 112 -0.81 -6.87 10.57
C VAL A 112 -2.30 -6.95 10.87
N ARG A 113 -3.08 -7.45 9.91
CA ARG A 113 -4.50 -7.75 10.06
C ARG A 113 -4.81 -9.09 9.41
N SER A 114 -5.78 -9.83 9.95
CA SER A 114 -6.23 -11.07 9.34
C SER A 114 -7.70 -11.33 9.61
N GLN A 115 -8.33 -12.09 8.71
CA GLN A 115 -9.66 -12.67 8.87
C GLN A 115 -9.60 -14.15 8.51
N THR A 116 -10.41 -14.96 9.18
CA THR A 116 -10.62 -16.38 8.84
C THR A 116 -12.07 -16.53 8.42
N LEU A 117 -12.29 -17.07 7.23
CA LEU A 117 -13.61 -17.29 6.65
C LEU A 117 -14.25 -18.56 7.23
N SER A 118 -15.55 -18.70 7.02
CA SER A 118 -16.35 -19.83 7.48
C SER A 118 -15.85 -21.20 7.00
N ASN A 119 -15.26 -21.26 5.79
CA ASN A 119 -14.66 -22.48 5.23
C ASN A 119 -13.22 -22.74 5.69
N GLY A 120 -12.67 -21.90 6.57
CA GLY A 120 -11.31 -22.00 7.09
C GLY A 120 -10.25 -21.27 6.28
N ALA A 121 -10.58 -20.70 5.11
CA ALA A 121 -9.65 -19.88 4.34
C ALA A 121 -9.26 -18.62 5.12
N ARG A 122 -8.07 -18.08 4.87
CA ARG A 122 -7.52 -16.92 5.59
C ARG A 122 -7.20 -15.79 4.65
N VAL A 123 -7.55 -14.57 5.04
CA VAL A 123 -7.06 -13.33 4.43
C VAL A 123 -6.10 -12.69 5.40
N VAL A 124 -4.81 -12.61 5.06
CA VAL A 124 -3.76 -12.02 5.91
C VAL A 124 -3.15 -10.84 5.18
N GLY A 125 -3.15 -9.67 5.81
CA GLY A 125 -2.58 -8.46 5.25
C GLY A 125 -1.49 -7.87 6.14
N ILE A 126 -0.43 -7.38 5.51
CA ILE A 126 0.60 -6.56 6.13
C ILE A 126 0.69 -5.22 5.41
N ALA A 127 1.03 -4.16 6.12
CA ALA A 127 1.24 -2.86 5.51
C ALA A 127 2.40 -2.07 6.14
N LYS A 128 2.99 -1.19 5.36
CA LYS A 128 3.98 -0.18 5.75
C LYS A 128 3.54 1.19 5.26
N GLY A 129 3.85 2.21 6.05
CA GLY A 129 3.61 3.60 5.73
C GLY A 129 3.40 4.42 7.00
N ALA A 130 4.03 5.58 7.06
CA ALA A 130 3.91 6.55 8.16
C ALA A 130 4.12 7.99 7.68
N GLY A 131 5.02 8.22 6.72
CA GLY A 131 5.17 9.46 5.97
C GLY A 131 5.15 9.22 4.46
N MET A 132 4.99 10.30 3.69
CA MET A 132 4.68 10.33 2.27
C MET A 132 3.39 9.56 1.96
N ILE A 133 2.34 9.83 2.72
CA ILE A 133 1.06 9.11 2.63
C ILE A 133 -0.01 10.04 2.07
N GLU A 134 -0.31 9.90 0.79
CA GLU A 134 -1.58 10.32 0.19
C GLU A 134 -1.89 9.42 -1.00
N PRO A 135 -2.37 8.18 -0.80
CA PRO A 135 -2.50 7.27 -1.92
C PRO A 135 -3.51 7.78 -2.96
N ASN A 136 -3.00 8.00 -4.16
CA ASN A 136 -3.70 7.94 -5.44
C ASN A 136 -3.06 6.79 -6.24
N MET A 137 -2.88 5.67 -5.53
CA MET A 137 -1.72 4.78 -5.63
C MET A 137 -0.37 5.51 -5.38
N ALA A 138 -0.18 6.00 -4.12
CA ALA A 138 0.95 6.82 -3.57
C ALA A 138 1.30 6.47 -2.04
N THR A 139 2.50 6.74 -1.41
CA THR A 139 3.44 5.77 -0.70
C THR A 139 2.93 4.86 0.38
N MET A 140 2.79 3.59 0.05
CA MET A 140 2.31 2.58 0.95
C MET A 140 2.63 1.23 0.30
N LEU A 141 3.22 0.35 1.09
CA LEU A 141 3.38 -1.04 0.68
C LEU A 141 2.35 -1.83 1.46
N SER A 142 1.43 -2.50 0.78
CA SER A 142 0.49 -3.43 1.39
C SER A 142 0.40 -4.71 0.59
N TYR A 143 0.51 -5.82 1.31
CA TYR A 143 0.49 -7.15 0.73
C TYR A 143 -0.56 -7.98 1.43
N ILE A 144 -1.50 -8.48 0.64
CA ILE A 144 -2.57 -9.34 1.07
C ILE A 144 -2.26 -10.74 0.54
N MET A 145 -2.34 -11.72 1.42
CA MET A 145 -2.12 -13.13 1.12
C MET A 145 -3.40 -13.89 1.48
N THR A 146 -3.77 -14.84 0.63
CA THR A 146 -4.89 -15.74 0.90
C THR A 146 -4.61 -17.16 0.39
N ASP A 147 -5.22 -18.14 1.03
CA ASP A 147 -5.27 -19.53 0.57
C ASP A 147 -6.59 -19.89 -0.14
N ALA A 148 -7.57 -18.98 -0.15
CA ALA A 148 -8.82 -19.15 -0.89
C ALA A 148 -8.60 -19.32 -2.40
N ILE A 149 -9.34 -20.26 -3.01
CA ILE A 149 -9.44 -20.42 -4.46
C ILE A 149 -10.50 -19.44 -5.00
N ILE A 150 -10.06 -18.35 -5.63
CA ILE A 150 -10.94 -17.37 -6.28
C ILE A 150 -10.31 -16.96 -7.62
N PRO A 151 -11.10 -16.83 -8.72
CA PRO A 151 -10.56 -16.39 -10.00
C PRO A 151 -9.81 -15.05 -9.92
N LYS A 152 -8.68 -14.94 -10.61
CA LYS A 152 -7.83 -13.72 -10.63
C LYS A 152 -8.62 -12.46 -10.98
N ALA A 153 -9.53 -12.53 -11.96
CA ALA A 153 -10.36 -11.39 -12.36
C ALA A 153 -11.29 -10.94 -11.23
N THR A 154 -11.91 -11.88 -10.52
CA THR A 154 -12.76 -11.61 -9.35
C THR A 154 -11.94 -10.99 -8.21
N LEU A 155 -10.76 -11.55 -7.90
CA LEU A 155 -9.83 -10.98 -6.92
C LEU A 155 -9.41 -9.54 -7.28
N GLN A 156 -9.14 -9.27 -8.55
CA GLN A 156 -8.76 -7.94 -9.02
C GLN A 156 -9.89 -6.92 -8.81
N THR A 157 -11.15 -7.29 -9.11
CA THR A 157 -12.32 -6.44 -8.86
C THR A 157 -12.46 -6.14 -7.37
N MET A 158 -12.46 -7.18 -6.52
CA MET A 158 -12.59 -7.04 -5.07
C MET A 158 -11.45 -6.21 -4.46
N LEU A 159 -10.21 -6.42 -4.93
CA LEU A 159 -9.06 -5.65 -4.48
C LEU A 159 -9.20 -4.18 -4.87
N THR A 160 -9.65 -3.88 -6.10
CA THR A 160 -9.85 -2.52 -6.59
C THR A 160 -10.87 -1.77 -5.72
N GLU A 161 -12.00 -2.40 -5.41
CA GLU A 161 -13.02 -1.86 -4.51
C GLU A 161 -12.47 -1.63 -3.09
N ALA A 162 -11.77 -2.63 -2.54
CA ALA A 162 -11.19 -2.54 -1.21
C ALA A 162 -10.15 -1.41 -1.12
N VAL A 163 -9.27 -1.27 -2.12
CA VAL A 163 -8.26 -0.21 -2.20
C VAL A 163 -8.91 1.17 -2.28
N ASN A 164 -9.93 1.33 -3.11
CA ASN A 164 -10.65 2.60 -3.26
C ASN A 164 -11.36 3.03 -1.96
N GLY A 165 -11.97 2.08 -1.26
CA GLY A 165 -12.65 2.30 0.02
C GLY A 165 -11.74 2.32 1.26
N SER A 166 -10.41 2.24 1.09
CA SER A 166 -9.45 2.23 2.20
C SER A 166 -8.22 3.09 1.92
N TYR A 167 -7.20 2.55 1.25
CA TYR A 167 -5.92 3.19 1.03
C TYR A 167 -6.05 4.48 0.21
N ASN A 168 -6.87 4.49 -0.85
CA ASN A 168 -7.14 5.72 -1.62
C ASN A 168 -8.11 6.68 -0.90
N SER A 169 -8.25 6.56 0.42
CA SER A 169 -9.06 7.45 1.26
C SER A 169 -8.30 7.92 2.53
N ILE A 170 -6.99 7.66 2.61
CA ILE A 170 -6.16 8.13 3.73
C ILE A 170 -5.13 9.18 3.27
N SER A 171 -4.71 10.03 4.20
CA SER A 171 -3.57 10.93 4.02
C SER A 171 -2.91 11.24 5.37
N VAL A 172 -1.59 11.43 5.37
CA VAL A 172 -0.81 11.90 6.52
C VAL A 172 -0.26 13.30 6.25
N ASP A 173 0.44 13.49 5.13
CA ASP A 173 1.19 14.72 4.82
C ASP A 173 0.84 15.36 3.47
N GLY A 174 0.06 14.68 2.63
CA GLY A 174 -0.28 15.19 1.30
C GLY A 174 0.63 14.72 0.17
N ASP A 175 1.72 14.03 0.49
CA ASP A 175 2.75 13.70 -0.48
C ASP A 175 2.53 12.32 -1.10
N GLU A 176 2.47 12.29 -2.44
CA GLU A 176 2.38 11.08 -3.24
C GLU A 176 3.77 10.43 -3.44
N SER A 177 3.90 9.09 -3.38
CA SER A 177 5.19 8.44 -3.68
C SER A 177 5.46 8.14 -5.13
N THR A 178 6.70 7.72 -5.29
CA THR A 178 7.28 6.97 -6.38
C THR A 178 7.19 5.43 -6.26
N SER A 179 6.82 4.82 -5.13
CA SER A 179 7.04 3.37 -4.85
C SER A 179 5.81 2.55 -4.44
N ASP A 180 4.61 2.96 -4.80
CA ASP A 180 3.38 2.36 -4.28
C ASP A 180 3.03 0.99 -4.78
N THR A 181 2.61 0.14 -3.84
CA THR A 181 2.19 -1.21 -4.20
C THR A 181 1.15 -1.72 -3.23
N VAL A 182 -0.01 -2.08 -3.79
CA VAL A 182 -0.93 -3.03 -3.15
C VAL A 182 -0.96 -4.28 -4.02
N ALA A 183 -0.64 -5.42 -3.44
CA ALA A 183 -0.73 -6.71 -4.14
C ALA A 183 -1.54 -7.72 -3.32
N LEU A 184 -2.35 -8.51 -4.01
CA LEU A 184 -3.04 -9.66 -3.45
C LEU A 184 -2.51 -10.91 -4.14
N VAL A 185 -1.98 -11.85 -3.36
CA VAL A 185 -1.50 -13.15 -3.83
C VAL A 185 -2.36 -14.27 -3.22
N ALA A 186 -2.73 -15.25 -4.04
CA ALA A 186 -3.57 -16.37 -3.65
C ALA A 186 -2.85 -17.70 -3.93
N SER A 187 -2.70 -18.55 -2.91
CA SER A 187 -2.10 -19.88 -3.07
C SER A 187 -3.07 -20.95 -3.57
N ASN A 188 -4.37 -20.64 -3.62
CA ASN A 188 -5.42 -21.50 -4.20
C ASN A 188 -5.49 -22.91 -3.56
N VAL A 189 -5.52 -22.99 -2.23
CA VAL A 189 -5.58 -24.25 -1.47
C VAL A 189 -6.99 -24.56 -0.98
N VAL A 190 -7.73 -23.58 -0.46
CA VAL A 190 -9.04 -23.77 0.18
C VAL A 190 -10.17 -23.50 -0.81
N SER A 191 -10.97 -24.53 -1.09
CA SER A 191 -12.10 -24.48 -2.04
C SER A 191 -13.41 -24.02 -1.38
N ASN A 192 -14.47 -23.87 -2.20
CA ASN A 192 -15.82 -23.51 -1.76
C ASN A 192 -15.87 -22.21 -0.92
N THR A 193 -15.06 -21.22 -1.29
CA THR A 193 -15.05 -19.92 -0.62
C THR A 193 -16.28 -19.12 -1.05
N ASP A 194 -17.06 -18.62 -0.08
CA ASP A 194 -18.10 -17.64 -0.35
C ASP A 194 -17.44 -16.31 -0.76
N GLU A 195 -17.62 -15.93 -2.02
CA GLU A 195 -17.07 -14.70 -2.59
C GLU A 195 -17.56 -13.43 -1.86
N ALA A 196 -18.78 -13.43 -1.32
CA ALA A 196 -19.30 -12.30 -0.56
C ALA A 196 -18.59 -12.17 0.79
N GLU A 197 -18.44 -13.28 1.51
CA GLU A 197 -17.69 -13.33 2.76
C GLU A 197 -16.22 -12.92 2.56
N PHE A 198 -15.59 -13.39 1.47
CA PHE A 198 -14.24 -13.01 1.13
C PHE A 198 -14.11 -11.51 0.85
N ARG A 199 -15.02 -10.95 0.04
CA ARG A 199 -15.04 -9.51 -0.29
C ARG A 199 -15.15 -8.65 0.97
N ASP A 200 -16.05 -9.01 1.90
CA ASP A 200 -16.18 -8.28 3.17
C ASP A 200 -14.95 -8.43 4.06
N SER A 201 -14.39 -9.64 4.14
CA SER A 201 -13.15 -9.91 4.89
C SER A 201 -11.97 -9.11 4.35
N LEU A 202 -11.79 -9.08 3.03
CA LEU A 202 -10.78 -8.28 2.34
C LEU A 202 -10.95 -6.79 2.64
N ARG A 203 -12.19 -6.29 2.56
CA ARG A 203 -12.50 -4.90 2.89
C ARG A 203 -12.14 -4.57 4.34
N VAL A 204 -12.49 -5.43 5.29
CA VAL A 204 -12.15 -5.24 6.72
C VAL A 204 -10.63 -5.22 6.92
N VAL A 205 -9.89 -6.14 6.30
CA VAL A 205 -8.42 -6.18 6.37
C VAL A 205 -7.81 -4.90 5.81
N CYS A 206 -8.18 -4.50 4.58
CA CYS A 206 -7.66 -3.31 3.93
C CYS A 206 -8.01 -2.02 4.68
N GLN A 207 -9.25 -1.88 5.16
CA GLN A 207 -9.68 -0.72 5.97
C GLN A 207 -8.94 -0.66 7.32
N GLY A 208 -8.73 -1.81 7.97
CA GLY A 208 -7.96 -1.91 9.19
C GLY A 208 -6.51 -1.44 8.99
N LEU A 209 -5.84 -1.95 7.96
CA LEU A 209 -4.46 -1.58 7.62
C LEU A 209 -4.34 -0.09 7.23
N ALA A 210 -5.28 0.44 6.45
CA ALA A 210 -5.31 1.87 6.10
C ALA A 210 -5.43 2.76 7.34
N GLN A 211 -6.31 2.41 8.29
CA GLN A 211 -6.43 3.14 9.55
C GLN A 211 -5.17 3.02 10.41
N ASP A 212 -4.53 1.86 10.41
CA ASP A 212 -3.27 1.64 11.11
C ASP A 212 -2.14 2.50 10.54
N ILE A 213 -2.09 2.71 9.22
CA ILE A 213 -1.17 3.66 8.60
C ILE A 213 -1.38 5.07 9.14
N VAL A 214 -2.62 5.57 9.16
CA VAL A 214 -2.91 6.92 9.66
C VAL A 214 -2.57 7.07 11.15
N ARG A 215 -2.97 6.09 11.99
CA ARG A 215 -2.64 6.06 13.43
C ARG A 215 -1.13 6.01 13.67
N ASN A 216 -0.39 5.45 12.74
CA ASN A 216 1.06 5.30 12.79
C ASN A 216 1.79 6.36 11.97
N GLY A 217 1.09 7.42 11.55
CA GLY A 217 1.71 8.53 10.82
C GLY A 217 2.83 9.19 11.64
N GLU A 218 3.81 9.75 10.93
CA GLU A 218 4.95 10.42 11.54
C GLU A 218 4.48 11.58 12.43
N GLY A 219 4.79 11.51 13.72
CA GLY A 219 4.36 12.50 14.70
C GLY A 219 2.85 12.50 15.02
N THR A 220 2.07 11.52 14.55
CA THR A 220 0.61 11.50 14.77
C THR A 220 0.26 11.35 16.25
N GLY A 221 -0.37 12.39 16.80
CA GLY A 221 -1.04 12.42 18.11
C GLY A 221 -2.57 12.37 18.04
N HIS A 222 -3.17 12.79 16.93
CA HIS A 222 -4.62 12.80 16.70
C HIS A 222 -4.95 12.24 15.33
N VAL A 223 -6.10 11.57 15.20
CA VAL A 223 -6.59 11.04 13.93
C VAL A 223 -7.86 11.77 13.52
N LEU A 224 -7.87 12.30 12.29
CA LEU A 224 -9.04 12.93 11.70
C LEU A 224 -9.79 11.94 10.82
N ARG A 225 -11.11 11.89 11.01
CA ARG A 225 -12.03 11.20 10.11
C ARG A 225 -13.05 12.20 9.60
N VAL A 226 -13.01 12.47 8.31
CA VAL A 226 -13.92 13.41 7.64
C VAL A 226 -14.97 12.63 6.88
N HIS A 227 -16.24 12.91 7.18
CA HIS A 227 -17.38 12.39 6.45
C HIS A 227 -18.02 13.53 5.67
N VAL A 228 -17.98 13.45 4.35
CA VAL A 228 -18.66 14.40 3.47
C VAL A 228 -20.00 13.79 3.09
N LEU A 229 -21.09 14.45 3.48
CA LEU A 229 -22.46 14.04 3.18
C LEU A 229 -23.13 15.12 2.35
N LYS A 230 -24.03 14.71 1.44
CA LYS A 230 -24.83 15.63 0.60
C LYS A 230 -23.95 16.61 -0.21
N PHE A 231 -22.81 16.14 -0.71
CA PHE A 231 -22.00 16.92 -1.63
C PHE A 231 -22.77 17.16 -2.94
N PRO A 232 -22.76 18.36 -3.54
CA PRO A 232 -23.56 18.66 -4.71
C PRO A 232 -23.06 18.02 -6.01
N GLY A 233 -21.79 17.63 -6.07
CA GLY A 233 -21.19 16.92 -7.22
C GLY A 233 -21.06 15.41 -7.00
N THR A 234 -20.06 14.83 -7.66
CA THR A 234 -19.77 13.38 -7.63
C THR A 234 -19.07 12.94 -6.34
N ASP A 235 -19.09 11.64 -6.05
CA ASP A 235 -18.34 11.04 -4.94
C ASP A 235 -16.82 11.26 -5.05
N ALA A 236 -16.29 11.35 -6.27
CA ALA A 236 -14.89 11.64 -6.49
C ALA A 236 -14.53 13.06 -6.04
N GLU A 237 -15.39 14.04 -6.33
CA GLU A 237 -15.23 15.42 -5.88
C GLU A 237 -15.46 15.57 -4.38
N ALA A 238 -16.43 14.82 -3.82
CA ALA A 238 -16.61 14.73 -2.37
C ALA A 238 -15.36 14.20 -1.65
N ARG A 239 -14.69 13.18 -2.23
CA ARG A 239 -13.40 12.68 -1.72
C ARG A 239 -12.29 13.74 -1.84
N ARG A 240 -12.25 14.52 -2.93
CA ARG A 240 -11.30 15.64 -3.08
C ARG A 240 -11.52 16.71 -2.02
N LEU A 241 -12.77 17.05 -1.70
CA LEU A 241 -13.08 17.95 -0.58
C LEU A 241 -12.59 17.35 0.75
N GLY A 242 -12.87 16.07 1.00
CA GLY A 242 -12.40 15.37 2.20
C GLY A 242 -10.88 15.45 2.36
N ARG A 243 -10.13 15.13 1.30
CA ARG A 243 -8.66 15.27 1.23
C ARG A 243 -8.22 16.71 1.51
N HIS A 244 -8.82 17.68 0.84
CA HIS A 244 -8.51 19.10 1.04
C HIS A 244 -8.66 19.53 2.51
N VAL A 245 -9.71 19.05 3.19
CA VAL A 245 -9.93 19.33 4.61
C VAL A 245 -8.87 18.67 5.50
N VAL A 246 -8.60 17.36 5.33
CA VAL A 246 -7.61 16.65 6.19
C VAL A 246 -6.17 17.10 5.96
N ASN A 247 -5.90 17.72 4.81
CA ASN A 247 -4.58 18.27 4.45
C ASN A 247 -4.43 19.75 4.79
N SER A 248 -5.48 20.44 5.23
CA SER A 248 -5.38 21.85 5.63
C SER A 248 -4.41 22.01 6.81
N PRO A 249 -3.24 22.66 6.63
CA PRO A 249 -2.25 22.76 7.70
C PRO A 249 -2.79 23.46 8.94
N LEU A 250 -3.57 24.52 8.74
CA LEU A 250 -4.22 25.26 9.83
C LEU A 250 -5.19 24.36 10.60
N PHE A 251 -6.00 23.56 9.91
CA PHE A 251 -6.95 22.67 10.57
C PHE A 251 -6.24 21.54 11.33
N LYS A 252 -5.23 20.90 10.72
CA LYS A 252 -4.37 19.91 11.39
C LYS A 252 -3.72 20.47 12.66
N CYS A 253 -3.20 21.71 12.60
CA CYS A 253 -2.59 22.37 13.76
C CYS A 253 -3.62 22.65 14.87
N ALA A 254 -4.85 23.06 14.52
CA ALA A 254 -5.90 23.29 15.52
C ALA A 254 -6.26 21.99 16.25
N VAL A 255 -6.44 20.91 15.50
CA VAL A 255 -6.74 19.58 16.04
C VAL A 255 -5.59 19.09 16.94
N SER A 256 -4.34 19.25 16.50
CA SER A 256 -3.17 18.92 17.31
C SER A 256 -3.11 19.70 18.63
N GLY A 257 -3.62 20.93 18.65
CA GLY A 257 -3.72 21.77 19.84
C GLY A 257 -4.96 21.51 20.70
N ASN A 258 -5.79 20.52 20.36
CA ASN A 258 -7.10 20.28 20.97
C ASN A 258 -8.06 21.49 20.86
N ASP A 259 -7.92 22.31 19.81
CA ASP A 259 -8.78 23.46 19.52
C ASP A 259 -9.90 23.05 18.54
N PRO A 260 -11.19 23.02 18.95
CA PRO A 260 -12.33 22.70 18.09
C PRO A 260 -12.67 23.86 17.13
N ASN A 261 -11.71 24.25 16.29
CA ASN A 261 -11.74 25.46 15.49
C ASN A 261 -12.63 25.33 14.25
N THR A 262 -13.93 25.59 14.41
CA THR A 262 -14.91 25.56 13.31
C THR A 262 -14.60 26.59 12.22
N GLY A 263 -13.94 27.71 12.57
CA GLY A 263 -13.51 28.72 11.61
C GLY A 263 -12.48 28.18 10.61
N ARG A 264 -11.46 27.46 11.08
CA ARG A 264 -10.44 26.82 10.22
C ARG A 264 -11.03 25.70 9.36
N LEU A 265 -12.01 24.95 9.89
CA LEU A 265 -12.75 23.98 9.11
C LEU A 265 -13.56 24.64 7.99
N ALA A 266 -14.34 25.69 8.32
CA ALA A 266 -15.14 26.45 7.35
C ALA A 266 -14.26 27.10 6.27
N ALA A 267 -13.09 27.65 6.65
CA ALA A 267 -12.14 28.22 5.71
C ALA A 267 -11.59 27.17 4.72
N ALA A 268 -11.24 25.96 5.20
CA ALA A 268 -10.78 24.87 4.34
C ALA A 268 -11.88 24.44 3.36
N ILE A 269 -13.11 24.26 3.83
CA ILE A 269 -14.26 23.93 2.97
C ILE A 269 -14.50 25.05 1.94
N GLY A 270 -14.53 26.31 2.38
CA GLY A 270 -14.78 27.47 1.52
C GLY A 270 -13.73 27.64 0.42
N SER A 271 -12.45 27.44 0.74
CA SER A 271 -11.34 27.47 -0.23
C SER A 271 -11.53 26.45 -1.35
N PHE A 272 -11.94 25.23 -1.02
CA PHE A 272 -12.24 24.20 -2.02
C PHE A 272 -13.49 24.55 -2.84
N MET A 273 -14.60 24.85 -2.17
CA MET A 273 -15.89 25.11 -2.80
C MET A 273 -15.88 26.35 -3.71
N GLY A 274 -15.09 27.37 -3.36
CA GLY A 274 -14.92 28.56 -4.19
C GLY A 274 -14.27 28.24 -5.54
N LYS A 275 -13.29 27.34 -5.57
CA LYS A 275 -12.67 26.87 -6.83
C LYS A 275 -13.62 25.96 -7.60
N PHE A 276 -14.24 25.00 -6.91
CA PHE A 276 -15.19 24.07 -7.50
C PHE A 276 -16.32 24.77 -8.27
N LYS A 277 -16.91 25.84 -7.71
CA LYS A 277 -17.98 26.61 -8.38
C LYS A 277 -17.52 27.50 -9.52
N ASN A 278 -16.25 27.90 -9.54
CA ASN A 278 -15.72 28.75 -10.61
C ASN A 278 -15.43 27.93 -11.88
N ASP A 279 -15.08 26.64 -11.73
CA ASP A 279 -14.92 25.70 -12.86
C ASP A 279 -16.26 25.33 -13.54
N GLU A 280 -17.42 25.57 -12.89
CA GLU A 280 -18.75 25.41 -13.50
C GLU A 280 -19.21 26.63 -14.32
N ASN A 281 -18.48 27.76 -14.28
CA ASN A 281 -18.84 29.02 -14.94
C ASN A 281 -17.87 29.45 -16.06
N ILE A 282 -17.00 28.54 -16.52
CA ILE A 282 -16.12 28.69 -17.71
C ILE A 282 -16.40 27.53 -18.65
#